data_AF-A0A819Z346-F1
#
_entry.id   AF-A0A819Z346-F1
#
_cell.length_a   1.000
_cell.length_b   1.000
_cell.length_c   1.000
_cell.angle_alpha   90.00
_cell.angle_beta   90.00
_cell.angle_gamma   90.00
#
_symmetry.space_group_name_H-M   'P 1'
#
loop_
_entity.id
_entity.type
_entity.pdbx_description
1 polymer ?
#
loop_
_entity_poly.entity_id
_entity_poly.type
_entity_poly.pdbx_seq_one_letter_code
_entity_poly.pdbx_strand_id
1 'polypeptide(L)'
;MWNNKITILLIFLAIQGIFGEQCLNDQWPPKPERAVPTYVVNLDDPPMERWNQVATAFKSEIIDILAFFKAYIVEISPNLKFLLELIDDKLPALADTLPAPYGDEMKGISQATGLPLGIHIHMQISLPYWDMSNNTWILTEKLRTLITQINFTRNGEVLFKTTSVLTGLKPNAFSVSVNSRTSFQGGYEGLIEWIFNINRNQSFITFALRDMLTKAESFDVVVNYLAETELLAPCYYIVGGPKPEQGVVITRERTKAVNITRMELTMATYTTSVDTQDRLLESPMRETSINTVKSIPISTRYGYVLVTQQGASDRPVIVTYHDVGYNSATQFHHFFAFPEMIPITEHFTIYHINAPGQEDRANPLPSTSVYPTMEQLAETVNDVFNHLDIKTAVGFGVGVGANILTRFALKYSTKIYGLILVNCISRGIGWFEGFTLKWPTQDMPQQAWTDALLTYLIWYHLGYESQSAHPDLVQGLRRHLEENVNAKNVVKLLNSFLKRTPILMERPNELNKNANPPISLKCNIINITGFSSPHKDDVIDTNDKCDPAKSSYVEFADCGGALLEEQPAKTAEAIRLFLQGLGYISHLSIPKFSIANRLTE
;
A
#
# COMPACT_ATOMS: atom_id res chain seq x y z
N MET A 1 25.54 39.63 -24.04
CA MET A 1 25.70 39.01 -22.70
C MET A 1 24.37 38.58 -22.04
N TRP A 2 23.31 38.28 -22.82
CA TRP A 2 22.01 37.84 -22.28
C TRP A 2 21.57 36.43 -22.73
N ASN A 3 22.21 35.84 -23.75
CA ASN A 3 21.81 34.50 -24.24
C ASN A 3 22.40 33.31 -23.47
N ASN A 4 23.54 33.45 -22.78
CA ASN A 4 24.16 32.30 -22.10
C ASN A 4 23.54 31.96 -20.73
N LYS A 5 22.75 32.86 -20.12
CA LYS A 5 22.09 32.58 -18.84
C LYS A 5 20.76 31.85 -18.97
N ILE A 6 20.04 32.06 -20.09
CA ILE A 6 18.78 31.37 -20.37
C ILE A 6 19.05 29.92 -20.79
N THR A 7 20.15 29.66 -21.52
CA THR A 7 20.57 28.28 -21.84
C THR A 7 20.99 27.51 -20.59
N ILE A 8 21.69 28.14 -19.63
CA ILE A 8 22.05 27.49 -18.36
C ILE A 8 20.81 27.26 -17.47
N LEU A 9 19.85 28.18 -17.47
CA LEU A 9 18.59 28.03 -16.73
C LEU A 9 17.68 26.94 -17.33
N LEU A 10 17.63 26.82 -18.66
CA LEU A 10 16.89 25.76 -19.36
C LEU A 10 17.59 24.39 -19.23
N ILE A 11 18.91 24.34 -19.13
CA ILE A 11 19.64 23.11 -18.77
C ILE A 11 19.38 22.74 -17.30
N PHE A 12 19.31 23.70 -16.39
CA PHE A 12 18.96 23.44 -14.98
C PHE A 12 17.50 23.02 -14.78
N LEU A 13 16.57 23.55 -15.58
CA LEU A 13 15.15 23.19 -15.55
C LEU A 13 14.85 21.87 -16.30
N ALA A 14 15.68 21.48 -17.27
CA ALA A 14 15.58 20.18 -17.95
C ALA A 14 16.16 19.01 -17.13
N ILE A 15 16.88 19.27 -16.04
CA ILE A 15 17.50 18.22 -15.20
C ILE A 15 16.60 17.84 -13.99
N GLN A 16 15.52 18.57 -13.70
CA GLN A 16 14.66 18.26 -12.55
C GLN A 16 13.49 17.29 -12.86
N GLY A 17 13.51 16.63 -14.02
CA GLY A 17 12.50 15.63 -14.43
C GLY A 17 12.99 14.18 -14.45
N ILE A 18 14.20 13.87 -13.95
CA ILE A 18 14.76 12.52 -13.95
C ILE A 18 15.46 12.28 -12.60
N PHE A 19 14.72 11.80 -11.59
CA PHE A 19 15.33 11.12 -10.45
C PHE A 19 14.60 9.80 -10.18
N GLY A 20 14.58 8.92 -11.18
CA GLY A 20 15.18 7.62 -10.90
C GLY A 20 16.69 7.90 -10.87
N GLU A 21 17.36 7.69 -9.73
CA GLU A 21 18.82 7.81 -9.71
C GLU A 21 19.38 6.93 -10.83
N GLN A 22 20.13 7.50 -11.78
CA GLN A 22 20.95 6.69 -12.69
C GLN A 22 21.79 5.76 -11.82
N CYS A 23 21.95 4.50 -12.23
CA CYS A 23 22.84 3.57 -11.54
C CYS A 23 24.19 4.26 -11.31
N LEU A 24 24.45 4.65 -10.06
CA LEU A 24 25.59 5.48 -9.75
C LEU A 24 26.83 4.59 -9.81
N ASN A 25 27.65 4.79 -10.83
CA ASN A 25 28.94 4.14 -10.94
C ASN A 25 29.96 4.84 -10.03
N ASP A 26 30.96 4.10 -9.58
CA ASP A 26 32.12 4.62 -8.81
C ASP A 26 31.77 5.36 -7.51
N GLN A 27 30.64 5.05 -6.87
CA GLN A 27 30.28 5.61 -5.55
C GLN A 27 31.00 4.94 -4.38
N TRP A 28 31.82 3.92 -4.66
CA TRP A 28 32.60 3.20 -3.67
C TRP A 28 34.10 3.48 -3.86
N PRO A 29 34.83 3.85 -2.79
CA PRO A 29 34.36 4.03 -1.41
C PRO A 29 33.56 5.33 -1.22
N PRO A 30 32.58 5.35 -0.30
CA PRO A 30 31.82 6.55 0.02
C PRO A 30 32.74 7.63 0.58
N LYS A 31 32.33 8.90 0.39
CA LYS A 31 33.08 10.05 0.90
C LYS A 31 33.26 9.96 2.43
N PRO A 32 34.41 10.37 3.01
CA PRO A 32 34.69 10.24 4.44
C PRO A 32 33.64 10.88 5.36
N GLU A 33 32.93 11.91 4.90
CA GLU A 33 31.87 12.58 5.67
C GLU A 33 30.63 11.70 5.87
N ARG A 34 30.50 10.59 5.13
CA ARG A 34 29.44 9.58 5.30
C ARG A 34 29.89 8.42 6.20
N ALA A 35 31.09 8.49 6.79
CA ALA A 35 31.57 7.46 7.69
C ALA A 35 30.71 7.42 8.97
N VAL A 36 30.31 6.22 9.34
CA VAL A 36 29.49 5.95 10.52
C VAL A 36 30.39 5.57 11.69
N PRO A 37 30.25 6.18 12.88
CA PRO A 37 31.09 5.84 14.03
C PRO A 37 30.81 4.40 14.49
N THR A 38 31.88 3.73 14.94
CA THR A 38 31.83 2.36 15.43
C THR A 38 32.01 2.32 16.95
N TYR A 39 31.10 1.63 17.63
CA TYR A 39 31.16 1.39 19.08
C TYR A 39 31.29 -0.10 19.38
N VAL A 40 31.78 -0.42 20.56
CA VAL A 40 31.84 -1.78 21.08
C VAL A 40 30.86 -1.91 22.23
N VAL A 41 30.03 -2.95 22.19
CA VAL A 41 29.17 -3.31 23.32
C VAL A 41 29.58 -4.71 23.78
N ASN A 42 30.09 -4.80 25.01
CA ASN A 42 30.51 -6.07 25.58
C ASN A 42 29.32 -6.77 26.25
N LEU A 43 29.00 -7.97 25.79
CA LEU A 43 27.89 -8.77 26.31
C LEU A 43 28.20 -9.43 27.66
N ASP A 44 29.47 -9.46 28.07
CA ASP A 44 29.90 -9.98 29.36
C ASP A 44 29.66 -8.96 30.49
N ASP A 45 29.54 -7.67 30.14
CA ASP A 45 29.20 -6.63 31.09
C ASP A 45 27.74 -6.76 31.55
N PRO A 46 27.41 -6.31 32.78
CA PRO A 46 26.04 -6.22 33.24
C PRO A 46 25.15 -5.45 32.25
N PRO A 47 23.93 -5.91 31.93
CA PRO A 47 23.04 -5.24 30.98
C PRO A 47 22.91 -3.72 31.17
N MET A 48 22.85 -3.25 32.42
CA MET A 48 22.75 -1.83 32.74
C MET A 48 23.97 -0.99 32.36
N GLU A 49 25.12 -1.60 32.07
CA GLU A 49 26.37 -0.88 31.82
C GLU A 49 26.76 -0.88 30.33
N ARG A 50 26.23 -1.85 29.57
CA ARG A 50 26.59 -2.15 28.17
C ARG A 50 26.54 -0.95 27.22
N TRP A 51 25.60 -0.05 27.44
CA TRP A 51 25.27 1.04 26.52
C TRP A 51 25.77 2.41 26.99
N ASN A 52 26.42 2.50 28.15
CA ASN A 52 26.78 3.79 28.76
C ASN A 52 27.61 4.67 27.82
N GLN A 53 28.64 4.10 27.20
CA GLN A 53 29.50 4.84 26.27
C GLN A 53 28.72 5.41 25.07
N VAL A 54 27.85 4.59 24.46
CA VAL A 54 27.07 4.97 23.29
C VAL A 54 26.01 6.00 23.68
N ALA A 55 25.26 5.72 24.75
CA ALA A 55 24.20 6.58 25.24
C ALA A 55 24.68 7.98 25.63
N THR A 56 25.83 8.07 26.31
CA THR A 56 26.43 9.36 26.67
C THR A 56 26.91 10.13 25.44
N ALA A 57 27.44 9.45 24.41
CA ALA A 57 27.91 10.09 23.19
C ALA A 57 26.79 10.76 22.39
N PHE A 58 25.58 10.18 22.38
CA PHE A 58 24.42 10.68 21.63
C PHE A 58 23.38 11.40 22.49
N LYS A 59 23.76 11.82 23.70
CA LYS A 59 22.81 12.44 24.64
C LYS A 59 22.13 13.68 24.07
N SER A 60 22.86 14.54 23.37
CA SER A 60 22.33 15.76 22.74
C SER A 60 21.29 15.44 21.67
N GLU A 61 21.61 14.50 20.79
CA GLU A 61 20.80 14.08 19.66
C GLU A 61 19.50 13.43 20.14
N ILE A 62 19.60 12.61 21.20
CA ILE A 62 18.43 12.04 21.88
C ILE A 62 17.55 13.19 22.43
N ILE A 63 18.11 14.17 23.12
CA ILE A 63 17.33 15.34 23.63
C ILE A 63 16.62 16.07 22.49
N ASP A 64 17.28 16.30 21.37
CA ASP A 64 16.71 17.01 20.22
C ASP A 64 15.56 16.25 19.56
N ILE A 65 15.67 14.93 19.44
CA ILE A 65 14.60 14.06 18.96
C ILE A 65 13.39 14.13 19.90
N LEU A 66 13.64 14.17 21.20
CA LEU A 66 12.57 14.23 22.20
C LEU A 66 11.85 15.56 22.24
N ALA A 67 12.59 16.67 22.13
CA ALA A 67 11.99 17.98 22.04
C ALA A 67 11.06 18.07 20.82
N PHE A 68 11.49 17.50 19.69
CA PHE A 68 10.66 17.37 18.50
C PHE A 68 9.39 16.54 18.75
N PHE A 69 9.51 15.36 19.36
CA PHE A 69 8.34 14.53 19.67
C PHE A 69 7.35 15.19 20.63
N LYS A 70 7.83 15.84 21.69
CA LYS A 70 6.96 16.54 22.65
C LYS A 70 6.21 17.70 22.00
N ALA A 71 6.89 18.49 21.17
CA ALA A 71 6.25 19.56 20.40
C ALA A 71 5.18 19.00 19.44
N TYR A 72 5.50 17.91 18.76
CA TYR A 72 4.61 17.24 17.82
C TYR A 72 3.31 16.73 18.45
N ILE A 73 3.38 16.03 19.60
CA ILE A 73 2.17 15.52 20.29
C ILE A 73 1.19 16.66 20.62
N VAL A 74 1.73 17.84 20.99
CA VAL A 74 0.93 19.02 21.29
C VAL A 74 0.35 19.66 20.03
N GLU A 75 1.11 19.67 18.93
CA GLU A 75 0.70 20.26 17.65
C GLU A 75 -0.41 19.46 16.95
N ILE A 76 -0.36 18.12 17.00
CA ILE A 76 -1.43 17.27 16.43
C ILE A 76 -2.76 17.51 17.14
N SER A 77 -2.74 17.56 18.47
CA SER A 77 -3.93 17.84 19.25
C SER A 77 -3.58 18.16 20.71
N PRO A 78 -4.08 19.27 21.25
CA PRO A 78 -4.00 19.54 22.69
C PRO A 78 -4.62 18.43 23.55
N ASN A 79 -5.55 17.64 23.00
CA ASN A 79 -6.20 16.52 23.68
C ASN A 79 -5.30 15.29 23.82
N LEU A 80 -4.18 15.20 23.11
CA LEU A 80 -3.20 14.10 23.23
C LEU A 80 -2.15 14.37 24.32
N LYS A 81 -2.28 15.48 25.05
CA LYS A 81 -1.38 15.81 26.16
C LYS A 81 -1.33 14.72 27.25
N PHE A 82 -2.41 13.96 27.44
CA PHE A 82 -2.42 12.81 28.35
C PHE A 82 -1.42 11.71 27.93
N LEU A 83 -1.04 11.62 26.65
CA LEU A 83 0.02 10.70 26.21
C LEU A 83 1.39 11.10 26.74
N LEU A 84 1.65 12.40 26.93
CA LEU A 84 2.88 12.87 27.57
C LEU A 84 2.92 12.46 29.04
N GLU A 85 1.79 12.56 29.74
CA GLU A 85 1.65 12.08 31.12
C GLU A 85 1.80 10.54 31.19
N LEU A 86 1.26 9.80 30.22
CA LEU A 86 1.44 8.36 30.13
C LEU A 86 2.91 7.96 29.88
N ILE A 87 3.63 8.72 29.05
CA ILE A 87 5.06 8.53 28.78
C ILE A 87 5.87 8.76 30.05
N ASP A 88 5.60 9.85 30.78
CA ASP A 88 6.41 10.22 31.93
C ASP A 88 6.07 9.35 33.18
N ASP A 89 4.80 8.96 33.39
CA ASP A 89 4.35 8.29 34.63
C ASP A 89 4.12 6.77 34.51
N LYS A 90 3.71 6.25 33.34
CA LYS A 90 3.28 4.85 33.19
C LYS A 90 4.26 3.99 32.39
N LEU A 91 4.89 4.53 31.35
CA LEU A 91 5.87 3.78 30.57
C LEU A 91 7.08 3.28 31.38
N PRO A 92 7.63 4.00 32.40
CA PRO A 92 8.77 3.50 33.17
C PRO A 92 8.51 2.13 33.81
N ALA A 93 7.29 1.88 34.30
CA ALA A 93 6.91 0.60 34.90
C ALA A 93 6.87 -0.56 33.88
N LEU A 94 6.78 -0.28 32.58
CA LEU A 94 6.84 -1.32 31.55
C LEU A 94 8.27 -1.85 31.35
N ALA A 95 9.32 -1.11 31.74
CA ALA A 95 10.70 -1.58 31.61
C ALA A 95 10.93 -2.92 32.32
N ASP A 96 10.35 -3.06 33.50
CA ASP A 96 10.46 -4.26 34.35
C ASP A 96 9.73 -5.47 33.75
N THR A 97 8.87 -5.22 32.77
CA THR A 97 8.09 -6.26 32.09
C THR A 97 8.68 -6.69 30.74
N LEU A 98 9.76 -6.02 30.29
CA LEU A 98 10.48 -6.39 29.08
C LEU A 98 11.36 -7.61 29.34
N PRO A 99 11.51 -8.52 28.35
CA PRO A 99 12.40 -9.66 28.52
C PRO A 99 13.84 -9.20 28.78
N ALA A 100 14.56 -9.95 29.60
CA ALA A 100 15.99 -9.72 29.78
C ALA A 100 16.73 -9.98 28.44
N PRO A 101 17.71 -9.14 28.06
CA PRO A 101 18.33 -8.08 28.87
C PRO A 101 17.75 -6.66 28.65
N TYR A 102 16.71 -6.52 27.84
CA TYR A 102 16.32 -5.23 27.24
C TYR A 102 15.85 -4.19 28.26
N GLY A 103 15.09 -4.61 29.29
CA GLY A 103 14.63 -3.70 30.33
C GLY A 103 15.79 -3.04 31.09
N ASP A 104 16.80 -3.82 31.45
CA ASP A 104 17.97 -3.33 32.19
C ASP A 104 18.91 -2.52 31.31
N GLU A 105 19.06 -2.88 30.04
CA GLU A 105 19.78 -2.06 29.05
C GLU A 105 19.12 -0.67 28.92
N MET A 106 17.78 -0.58 28.86
CA MET A 106 17.08 0.71 28.80
C MET A 106 17.22 1.53 30.10
N LYS A 107 17.19 0.89 31.27
CA LYS A 107 17.48 1.55 32.55
C LYS A 107 18.89 2.10 32.59
N GLY A 108 19.86 1.34 32.09
CA GLY A 108 21.25 1.78 31.94
C GLY A 108 21.38 3.03 31.08
N ILE A 109 20.76 3.03 29.90
CA ILE A 109 20.73 4.19 28.99
C ILE A 109 20.08 5.40 29.67
N SER A 110 18.98 5.20 30.40
CA SER A 110 18.30 6.25 31.17
C SER A 110 19.25 6.86 32.22
N GLN A 111 19.96 6.03 32.97
CA GLN A 111 20.92 6.46 33.98
C GLN A 111 22.11 7.21 33.36
N ALA A 112 22.69 6.70 32.27
CA ALA A 112 23.84 7.29 31.59
C ALA A 112 23.53 8.63 30.92
N THR A 113 22.31 8.78 30.38
CA THR A 113 21.86 10.05 29.77
C THR A 113 21.30 11.03 30.79
N GLY A 114 20.79 10.55 31.93
CA GLY A 114 20.01 11.33 32.89
C GLY A 114 18.61 11.71 32.38
N LEU A 115 18.12 11.03 31.34
CA LEU A 115 16.80 11.26 30.75
C LEU A 115 15.78 10.27 31.33
N PRO A 116 14.50 10.66 31.50
CA PRO A 116 13.44 9.77 32.01
C PRO A 116 13.36 8.43 31.28
N LEU A 117 13.13 7.34 32.02
CA LEU A 117 13.09 5.98 31.45
C LEU A 117 11.94 5.77 30.44
N GLY A 118 10.78 6.36 30.71
CA GLY A 118 9.60 6.23 29.87
C GLY A 118 9.82 6.77 28.44
N ILE A 119 10.74 7.72 28.31
CA ILE A 119 11.16 8.26 27.02
C ILE A 119 11.94 7.22 26.19
N HIS A 120 12.87 6.50 26.81
CA HIS A 120 13.64 5.46 26.12
C HIS A 120 12.75 4.33 25.65
N ILE A 121 11.73 3.99 26.44
CA ILE A 121 10.70 3.01 26.05
C ILE A 121 9.84 3.55 24.93
N HIS A 122 9.44 4.82 24.98
CA HIS A 122 8.68 5.46 23.92
C HIS A 122 9.41 5.37 22.58
N MET A 123 10.70 5.73 22.52
CA MET A 123 11.48 5.68 21.28
C MET A 123 11.55 4.27 20.65
N GLN A 124 11.38 3.20 21.43
CA GLN A 124 11.34 1.82 20.92
C GLN A 124 9.99 1.44 20.29
N ILE A 125 8.93 2.18 20.60
CA ILE A 125 7.56 1.97 20.11
C ILE A 125 7.08 3.12 19.20
N SER A 126 7.84 4.21 19.10
CA SER A 126 7.55 5.36 18.25
C SER A 126 7.64 4.96 16.77
N LEU A 127 6.68 5.43 15.99
CA LEU A 127 6.62 5.17 14.55
C LEU A 127 7.24 6.32 13.75
N PRO A 128 7.84 6.03 12.58
CA PRO A 128 8.36 7.06 11.70
C PRO A 128 7.25 8.03 11.27
N TYR A 129 7.56 9.34 11.28
CA TYR A 129 6.63 10.44 11.00
C TYR A 129 7.09 11.27 9.79
N TRP A 130 6.12 11.58 8.92
CA TRP A 130 6.25 12.46 7.76
C TRP A 130 5.82 13.88 8.10
N ASP A 131 6.72 14.85 7.99
CA ASP A 131 6.35 16.26 8.13
C ASP A 131 5.63 16.75 6.85
N MET A 132 4.32 16.93 7.00
CA MET A 132 3.41 17.43 5.97
C MET A 132 3.73 18.85 5.48
N SER A 133 4.40 19.67 6.29
CA SER A 133 4.67 21.08 5.97
C SER A 133 5.91 21.27 5.09
N ASN A 134 6.93 20.46 5.31
CA ASN A 134 8.19 20.54 4.58
C ASN A 134 8.39 19.40 3.57
N ASN A 135 7.44 18.46 3.45
CA ASN A 135 7.59 17.23 2.67
C ASN A 135 8.89 16.49 2.98
N THR A 136 9.23 16.40 4.27
CA THR A 136 10.44 15.71 4.72
C THR A 136 10.13 14.77 5.86
N TRP A 137 10.85 13.66 5.92
CA TRP A 137 10.90 12.86 7.14
C TRP A 137 11.84 13.57 8.14
N ILE A 138 11.40 14.65 8.79
CA ILE A 138 12.23 15.37 9.77
C ILE A 138 12.76 14.41 10.84
N LEU A 139 11.93 13.46 11.27
CA LEU A 139 12.37 12.41 12.18
C LEU A 139 13.47 11.55 11.57
N THR A 140 13.40 11.17 10.29
CA THR A 140 14.45 10.41 9.61
C THR A 140 15.76 11.19 9.50
N GLU A 141 15.72 12.50 9.23
CA GLU A 141 16.94 13.32 9.22
C GLU A 141 17.56 13.44 10.62
N LYS A 142 16.73 13.53 11.67
CA LYS A 142 17.21 13.47 13.05
C LYS A 142 17.72 12.08 13.44
N LEU A 143 17.11 11.00 12.94
CA LEU A 143 17.58 9.63 13.17
C LEU A 143 18.88 9.32 12.40
N ARG A 144 19.13 10.01 11.28
CA ARG A 144 20.37 9.87 10.49
C ARG A 144 21.60 10.15 11.35
N THR A 145 21.53 11.11 12.27
CA THR A 145 22.64 11.44 13.18
C THR A 145 22.92 10.37 14.24
N LEU A 146 21.94 9.49 14.51
CA LEU A 146 22.07 8.37 15.44
C LEU A 146 22.55 7.07 14.77
N ILE A 147 22.76 7.06 13.45
CA ILE A 147 23.24 5.86 12.76
C ILE A 147 24.65 5.55 13.27
N THR A 148 24.80 4.35 13.81
CA THR A 148 26.07 3.83 14.32
C THR A 148 26.27 2.38 13.90
N GLN A 149 27.54 1.98 13.81
CA GLN A 149 27.92 0.57 13.75
C GLN A 149 28.27 0.10 15.15
N ILE A 150 27.77 -1.07 15.54
CA ILE A 150 28.02 -1.63 16.86
C ILE A 150 28.59 -3.03 16.72
N ASN A 151 29.77 -3.23 17.28
CA ASN A 151 30.40 -4.52 17.42
C ASN A 151 30.02 -5.10 18.79
N PHE A 152 29.19 -6.15 18.78
CA PHE A 152 28.86 -6.88 20.00
C PHE A 152 29.90 -7.93 20.27
N THR A 153 30.54 -7.85 21.43
CA THR A 153 31.61 -8.76 21.82
C THR A 153 31.16 -9.68 22.93
N ARG A 154 31.75 -10.88 22.99
CA ARG A 154 31.59 -11.85 24.07
C ARG A 154 32.90 -12.62 24.20
N ASN A 155 33.39 -12.78 25.42
CA ASN A 155 34.71 -13.34 25.73
C ASN A 155 35.85 -12.66 24.97
N GLY A 156 35.74 -11.35 24.73
CA GLY A 156 36.74 -10.56 24.00
C GLY A 156 36.71 -10.67 22.47
N GLU A 157 35.84 -11.49 21.88
CA GLU A 157 35.69 -11.65 20.43
C GLU A 157 34.38 -11.04 19.92
N VAL A 158 34.37 -10.57 18.65
CA VAL A 158 33.15 -10.05 18.02
C VAL A 158 32.19 -11.20 17.72
N LEU A 159 31.08 -11.25 18.46
CA LEU A 159 30.02 -12.22 18.24
C LEU A 159 29.18 -11.86 17.02
N PHE A 160 28.81 -10.58 16.88
CA PHE A 160 28.10 -10.05 15.73
C PHE A 160 28.21 -8.53 15.63
N LYS A 161 27.81 -7.99 14.48
CA LYS A 161 27.81 -6.56 14.19
C LYS A 161 26.41 -6.11 13.83
N THR A 162 26.05 -4.89 14.17
CA THR A 162 24.80 -4.27 13.71
C THR A 162 25.08 -2.89 13.12
N THR A 163 24.26 -2.48 12.16
CA THR A 163 24.17 -1.09 11.70
C THR A 163 22.74 -0.67 11.95
N SER A 164 22.54 0.24 12.91
CA SER A 164 21.23 0.45 13.54
C SER A 164 20.69 -0.83 14.23
N VAL A 165 19.46 -0.77 14.76
CA VAL A 165 18.75 -1.87 15.44
C VAL A 165 18.06 -2.84 14.47
N LEU A 166 17.99 -2.51 13.18
CA LEU A 166 17.22 -3.26 12.16
C LEU A 166 18.07 -4.13 11.24
N THR A 167 19.40 -4.03 11.30
CA THR A 167 20.30 -4.81 10.43
C THR A 167 21.44 -5.39 11.24
N GLY A 168 21.71 -6.68 11.06
CA GLY A 168 22.77 -7.40 11.75
C GLY A 168 23.51 -8.40 10.88
N LEU A 169 24.78 -8.62 11.21
CA LEU A 169 25.66 -9.60 10.59
C LEU A 169 26.33 -10.42 11.70
N LYS A 170 26.08 -11.73 11.69
CA LYS A 170 26.83 -12.70 12.49
C LYS A 170 27.91 -13.33 11.61
N PRO A 171 29.21 -13.02 11.86
CA PRO A 171 30.31 -13.51 11.04
C PRO A 171 30.24 -15.02 10.82
N ASN A 172 30.47 -15.45 9.58
CA ASN A 172 30.49 -16.86 9.16
C ASN A 172 29.18 -17.65 9.36
N ALA A 173 28.08 -17.01 9.77
CA ALA A 173 26.81 -17.70 10.06
C ALA A 173 25.63 -17.16 9.24
N PHE A 174 25.30 -15.87 9.36
CA PHE A 174 24.22 -15.24 8.61
C PHE A 174 24.22 -13.71 8.73
N SER A 175 23.58 -13.04 7.78
CA SER A 175 23.16 -11.64 7.85
C SER A 175 21.64 -11.55 7.87
N VAL A 176 21.09 -10.51 8.49
CA VAL A 176 19.66 -10.30 8.55
C VAL A 176 19.31 -8.82 8.57
N SER A 177 18.30 -8.43 7.80
CA SER A 177 17.69 -7.10 7.84
C SER A 177 16.17 -7.21 8.00
N VAL A 178 15.57 -6.17 8.59
CA VAL A 178 14.14 -6.10 8.86
C VAL A 178 13.51 -4.95 8.09
N ASN A 179 12.48 -5.26 7.30
CA ASN A 179 11.64 -4.23 6.69
C ASN A 179 10.26 -4.24 7.34
N SER A 180 9.68 -3.04 7.49
CA SER A 180 8.31 -2.88 7.99
C SER A 180 7.31 -3.50 7.02
N ARG A 181 6.20 -4.03 7.56
CA ARG A 181 5.06 -4.52 6.79
C ARG A 181 3.78 -4.00 7.42
N THR A 182 2.81 -3.61 6.61
CA THR A 182 1.46 -3.24 7.05
C THR A 182 0.53 -4.44 6.87
N SER A 183 -0.27 -4.78 7.89
CA SER A 183 -1.28 -5.84 7.80
C SER A 183 -2.49 -5.55 8.70
N PHE A 184 -3.56 -6.35 8.53
CA PHE A 184 -4.83 -6.21 9.25
C PHE A 184 -4.65 -6.32 10.77
N GLN A 185 -3.86 -7.31 11.25
CA GLN A 185 -3.39 -7.36 12.63
C GLN A 185 -2.04 -6.66 12.75
N GLY A 186 -2.08 -5.32 12.73
CA GLY A 186 -0.87 -4.49 12.73
C GLY A 186 -0.13 -4.45 14.07
N GLY A 187 1.05 -3.81 14.07
CA GLY A 187 1.93 -3.70 15.24
C GLY A 187 1.30 -3.08 16.49
N TYR A 188 0.28 -2.25 16.30
CA TYR A 188 -0.46 -1.61 17.38
C TYR A 188 -1.40 -2.56 18.14
N GLU A 189 -2.01 -3.55 17.48
CA GLU A 189 -2.84 -4.54 18.18
C GLU A 189 -1.96 -5.37 19.10
N GLY A 190 -0.80 -5.81 18.60
CA GLY A 190 0.20 -6.48 19.43
C GLY A 190 0.69 -5.60 20.58
N LEU A 191 0.92 -4.31 20.33
CA LEU A 191 1.31 -3.38 21.39
C LEU A 191 0.21 -3.16 22.44
N ILE A 192 -1.06 -3.05 22.04
CA ILE A 192 -2.20 -2.92 22.96
C ILE A 192 -2.37 -4.20 23.77
N GLU A 193 -2.37 -5.37 23.12
CA GLU A 193 -2.43 -6.65 23.82
C GLU A 193 -1.29 -6.81 24.82
N TRP A 194 -0.09 -6.34 24.47
CA TRP A 194 1.07 -6.39 25.32
C TRP A 194 0.96 -5.43 26.52
N ILE A 195 0.58 -4.16 26.27
CA ILE A 195 0.41 -3.12 27.31
C ILE A 195 -0.68 -3.53 28.32
N PHE A 196 -1.83 -3.98 27.82
CA PHE A 196 -2.97 -4.37 28.66
C PHE A 196 -2.89 -5.81 29.20
N ASN A 197 -1.74 -6.47 29.04
CA ASN A 197 -1.48 -7.81 29.56
C ASN A 197 -2.45 -8.89 29.04
N ILE A 198 -2.94 -8.73 27.81
CA ILE A 198 -3.79 -9.69 27.10
C ILE A 198 -2.93 -10.82 26.51
N ASN A 199 -1.79 -10.48 25.90
CA ASN A 199 -0.79 -11.45 25.43
C ASN A 199 0.63 -10.85 25.48
N ARG A 200 1.43 -11.27 26.46
CA ARG A 200 2.83 -10.84 26.65
C ARG A 200 3.89 -11.81 26.12
N ASN A 201 3.48 -12.93 25.54
CA ASN A 201 4.41 -13.93 25.00
C ASN A 201 4.99 -13.51 23.63
N GLN A 202 4.42 -12.47 23.02
CA GLN A 202 4.86 -11.90 21.75
C GLN A 202 6.19 -11.18 21.92
N SER A 203 7.04 -11.26 20.90
CA SER A 203 8.34 -10.59 20.85
C SER A 203 8.30 -9.33 19.97
N PHE A 204 9.05 -8.30 20.37
CA PHE A 204 9.29 -7.17 19.47
C PHE A 204 10.15 -7.66 18.29
N ILE A 205 9.88 -7.16 17.08
CA ILE A 205 10.58 -7.60 15.87
C ILE A 205 12.10 -7.42 15.97
N THR A 206 12.54 -6.36 16.66
CA THR A 206 13.95 -6.04 16.91
C THR A 206 14.55 -6.89 18.01
N PHE A 207 13.77 -7.31 19.01
CA PHE A 207 14.23 -8.21 20.07
C PHE A 207 14.40 -9.63 19.55
N ALA A 208 13.44 -10.15 18.78
CA ALA A 208 13.56 -11.45 18.11
C ALA A 208 14.83 -11.51 17.23
N LEU A 209 15.08 -10.44 16.46
CA LEU A 209 16.30 -10.28 15.67
C LEU A 209 17.57 -10.31 16.56
N ARG A 210 17.58 -9.48 17.60
CA ARG A 210 18.71 -9.32 18.52
C ARG A 210 19.04 -10.61 19.28
N ASP A 211 18.01 -11.35 19.65
CA ASP A 211 18.13 -12.67 20.26
C ASP A 211 18.78 -13.66 19.31
N MET A 212 18.38 -13.69 18.04
CA MET A 212 18.95 -14.60 17.05
C MET A 212 20.39 -14.28 16.72
N LEU A 213 20.76 -13.00 16.58
CA LEU A 213 22.16 -12.62 16.43
C LEU A 213 23.02 -13.09 17.61
N THR A 214 22.45 -13.08 18.82
CA THR A 214 23.14 -13.54 20.03
C THR A 214 23.22 -15.07 20.10
N LYS A 215 22.12 -15.79 19.81
CA LYS A 215 21.93 -17.21 20.13
C LYS A 215 22.09 -18.16 18.95
N ALA A 216 21.64 -17.78 17.75
CA ALA A 216 21.63 -18.69 16.61
C ALA A 216 23.04 -18.91 16.05
N GLU A 217 23.39 -20.16 15.77
CA GLU A 217 24.72 -20.53 15.24
C GLU A 217 24.72 -20.74 13.73
N SER A 218 23.55 -20.82 13.10
CA SER A 218 23.42 -21.12 11.67
C SER A 218 22.22 -20.43 11.02
N PHE A 219 22.28 -20.32 9.70
CA PHE A 219 21.21 -19.82 8.85
C PHE A 219 19.86 -20.53 9.10
N ASP A 220 19.84 -21.86 9.14
CA ASP A 220 18.57 -22.58 9.28
C ASP A 220 17.91 -22.36 10.64
N VAL A 221 18.71 -22.22 11.71
CA VAL A 221 18.20 -21.93 13.06
C VAL A 221 17.52 -20.56 13.11
N VAL A 222 18.16 -19.52 12.55
CA VAL A 222 17.57 -18.17 12.53
C VAL A 222 16.31 -18.13 11.65
N VAL A 223 16.31 -18.80 10.50
CA VAL A 223 15.15 -18.83 9.59
C VAL A 223 13.95 -19.49 10.25
N ASN A 224 14.15 -20.66 10.87
CA ASN A 224 13.06 -21.38 11.53
C ASN A 224 12.50 -20.59 12.73
N TYR A 225 13.38 -20.00 13.55
CA TYR A 225 12.95 -19.20 14.68
C TYR A 225 12.18 -17.95 14.23
N LEU A 226 12.73 -17.19 13.27
CA LEU A 226 12.09 -15.98 12.76
C LEU A 226 10.85 -16.28 11.92
N ALA A 227 10.61 -17.51 11.46
CA ALA A 227 9.36 -17.90 10.80
C ALA A 227 8.22 -18.20 11.79
N GLU A 228 8.53 -18.78 12.95
CA GLU A 228 7.52 -19.33 13.88
C GLU A 228 7.28 -18.46 15.12
N THR A 229 8.20 -17.56 15.48
CA THR A 229 8.10 -16.77 16.72
C THR A 229 6.94 -15.80 16.66
N GLU A 230 6.05 -15.76 17.66
CA GLU A 230 5.01 -14.74 17.74
C GLU A 230 5.62 -13.33 17.92
N LEU A 231 5.19 -12.38 17.09
CA LEU A 231 5.67 -11.02 17.02
C LEU A 231 4.55 -10.02 17.34
N LEU A 232 4.93 -8.89 17.94
CA LEU A 232 3.99 -7.78 18.15
C LEU A 232 3.52 -7.17 16.84
N ALA A 233 4.35 -7.20 15.78
CA ALA A 233 4.07 -6.57 14.50
C ALA A 233 4.44 -7.48 13.32
N PRO A 234 3.70 -7.39 12.20
CA PRO A 234 4.12 -7.97 10.93
C PRO A 234 5.41 -7.30 10.42
N CYS A 235 6.24 -8.07 9.70
CA CYS A 235 7.48 -7.56 9.10
C CYS A 235 7.94 -8.44 7.92
N TYR A 236 9.03 -8.03 7.28
CA TYR A 236 9.83 -8.91 6.43
C TYR A 236 11.19 -9.12 7.09
N TYR A 237 11.58 -10.38 7.29
CA TYR A 237 12.97 -10.72 7.60
C TYR A 237 13.67 -11.17 6.33
N ILE A 238 14.74 -10.46 5.95
CA ILE A 238 15.60 -10.85 4.83
C ILE A 238 16.86 -11.46 5.44
N VAL A 239 17.08 -12.75 5.23
CA VAL A 239 18.21 -13.50 5.82
C VAL A 239 19.11 -14.04 4.71
N GLY A 240 20.41 -13.80 4.84
CA GLY A 240 21.45 -14.35 3.98
C GLY A 240 22.40 -15.23 4.79
N GLY A 241 22.83 -16.36 4.24
CA GLY A 241 23.81 -17.26 4.83
C GLY A 241 25.11 -17.31 4.00
N PRO A 242 26.14 -18.03 4.49
CA PRO A 242 27.43 -18.11 3.84
C PRO A 242 27.45 -18.99 2.58
N LYS A 243 26.42 -19.80 2.33
CA LYS A 243 26.36 -20.69 1.16
C LYS A 243 25.54 -20.07 0.01
N PRO A 244 25.87 -20.37 -1.26
CA PRO A 244 25.19 -19.79 -2.42
C PRO A 244 23.66 -19.91 -2.44
N GLU A 245 23.10 -20.97 -1.86
CA GLU A 245 21.66 -21.25 -1.78
C GLU A 245 20.96 -20.63 -0.56
N GLN A 246 21.74 -20.06 0.36
CA GLN A 246 21.23 -19.54 1.63
C GLN A 246 20.86 -18.07 1.49
N GLY A 247 19.72 -17.81 0.86
CA GLY A 247 19.06 -16.51 0.86
C GLY A 247 17.56 -16.71 1.00
N VAL A 248 16.91 -15.93 1.88
CA VAL A 248 15.47 -16.06 2.09
C VAL A 248 14.82 -14.75 2.52
N VAL A 249 13.62 -14.51 2.00
CA VAL A 249 12.70 -13.47 2.49
C VAL A 249 11.56 -14.17 3.23
N ILE A 250 11.44 -13.91 4.53
CA ILE A 250 10.37 -14.43 5.39
C ILE A 250 9.32 -13.32 5.51
N THR A 251 8.17 -13.52 4.89
CA THR A 251 7.00 -12.64 5.02
C THR A 251 6.23 -13.01 6.28
N ARG A 252 6.18 -12.11 7.26
CA ARG A 252 5.58 -12.36 8.58
C ARG A 252 4.24 -11.66 8.78
N GLU A 253 3.32 -12.42 9.37
CA GLU A 253 2.26 -11.87 10.23
C GLU A 253 2.69 -12.01 11.70
N ARG A 254 1.91 -11.43 12.61
CA ARG A 254 2.16 -11.47 14.05
C ARG A 254 2.36 -12.90 14.57
N THR A 255 1.56 -13.86 14.15
CA THR A 255 1.64 -15.23 14.68
C THR A 255 2.75 -16.06 14.04
N LYS A 256 2.82 -16.11 12.71
CA LYS A 256 3.78 -16.95 11.97
C LYS A 256 4.09 -16.42 10.57
N ALA A 257 4.96 -17.10 9.83
CA ALA A 257 5.25 -16.82 8.44
C ALA A 257 4.04 -17.10 7.54
N VAL A 258 3.75 -16.15 6.66
CA VAL A 258 2.80 -16.29 5.54
C VAL A 258 3.49 -16.94 4.36
N ASN A 259 4.73 -16.53 4.09
CA ASN A 259 5.53 -17.03 2.99
C ASN A 259 7.01 -17.01 3.35
N ILE A 260 7.75 -17.97 2.79
CA ILE A 260 9.20 -18.11 2.92
C ILE A 260 9.76 -18.26 1.51
N THR A 261 10.18 -17.15 0.91
CA THR A 261 10.70 -17.11 -0.46
C THR A 261 12.21 -17.33 -0.44
N ARG A 262 12.67 -18.52 -0.86
CA ARG A 262 14.09 -18.84 -0.95
C ARG A 262 14.70 -18.36 -2.27
N MET A 263 15.99 -18.05 -2.23
CA MET A 263 16.77 -17.73 -3.42
C MET A 263 16.98 -19.00 -4.25
N GLU A 264 16.48 -19.01 -5.49
CA GLU A 264 16.76 -20.10 -6.43
C GLU A 264 18.03 -19.78 -7.23
N LEU A 265 19.03 -20.67 -7.13
CA LEU A 265 20.18 -20.67 -8.02
C LEU A 265 19.77 -21.23 -9.38
N THR A 266 19.11 -20.41 -10.19
CA THR A 266 19.03 -20.67 -11.62
C THR A 266 20.38 -20.29 -12.24
N MET A 267 20.94 -21.18 -13.08
CA MET A 267 22.09 -20.82 -13.91
C MET A 267 21.76 -19.54 -14.65
N ALA A 268 22.61 -18.53 -14.49
CA ALA A 268 22.46 -17.22 -15.09
C ALA A 268 22.25 -17.33 -16.62
N THR A 269 21.00 -17.19 -17.06
CA THR A 269 20.73 -16.68 -18.39
C THR A 269 20.90 -15.17 -18.31
N TYR A 270 21.96 -14.69 -18.96
CA TYR A 270 22.18 -13.29 -19.25
C TYR A 270 20.88 -12.64 -19.74
N THR A 271 20.32 -11.74 -18.94
CA THR A 271 19.30 -10.80 -19.39
C THR A 271 19.96 -9.45 -19.55
N THR A 272 20.27 -9.09 -20.79
CA THR A 272 20.56 -7.73 -21.20
C THR A 272 19.30 -6.88 -20.99
N SER A 273 19.38 -5.89 -20.10
CA SER A 273 18.40 -4.81 -20.03
C SER A 273 18.53 -3.97 -21.30
N VAL A 274 17.47 -3.95 -22.11
CA VAL A 274 17.34 -3.00 -23.21
C VAL A 274 16.55 -1.80 -22.69
N ASP A 275 17.26 -0.69 -22.65
CA ASP A 275 16.76 0.67 -22.49
C ASP A 275 16.07 1.11 -23.80
N THR A 276 14.86 1.67 -23.71
CA THR A 276 14.32 2.52 -24.79
C THR A 276 13.45 3.62 -24.20
N GLN A 277 14.02 4.81 -24.14
CA GLN A 277 13.32 6.07 -24.00
C GLN A 277 12.94 6.66 -25.38
N ASP A 278 11.77 7.31 -25.39
CA ASP A 278 11.20 8.27 -26.36
C ASP A 278 10.80 7.85 -27.78
N ARG A 279 9.49 7.97 -28.05
CA ARG A 279 8.95 8.86 -29.09
C ARG A 279 7.45 9.09 -28.90
N LEU A 280 7.09 10.24 -28.33
CA LEU A 280 5.78 10.85 -28.53
C LEU A 280 5.70 11.33 -29.98
N LEU A 281 4.83 10.70 -30.77
CA LEU A 281 4.31 11.30 -32.00
C LEU A 281 2.86 11.71 -31.70
N GLU A 282 2.66 13.01 -31.49
CA GLU A 282 1.35 13.62 -31.60
C GLU A 282 0.75 13.24 -32.96
N SER A 283 -0.37 12.52 -32.92
CA SER A 283 -1.26 12.38 -34.06
C SER A 283 -2.54 13.15 -33.72
N PRO A 284 -3.05 13.98 -34.65
CA PRO A 284 -4.24 14.78 -34.39
C PRO A 284 -5.42 13.86 -34.13
N MET A 285 -6.15 14.14 -33.03
CA MET A 285 -7.39 13.45 -32.70
C MET A 285 -8.31 13.50 -33.92
N ARG A 286 -8.55 12.35 -34.54
CA ARG A 286 -9.71 12.18 -35.42
C ARG A 286 -10.91 12.09 -34.49
N GLU A 287 -11.82 13.05 -34.58
CA GLU A 287 -13.19 12.91 -34.08
C GLU A 287 -13.86 11.74 -34.84
N THR A 288 -13.64 10.53 -34.34
CA THR A 288 -14.40 9.36 -34.76
C THR A 288 -15.72 9.34 -33.99
N SER A 289 -16.80 9.30 -34.76
CA SER A 289 -18.24 9.20 -34.50
C SER A 289 -18.71 8.11 -33.50
N ILE A 290 -18.06 7.93 -32.34
CA ILE A 290 -18.39 6.93 -31.29
C ILE A 290 -19.24 7.53 -30.15
N ASN A 291 -19.50 8.84 -30.18
CA ASN A 291 -20.07 9.63 -29.07
C ASN A 291 -21.59 9.53 -28.83
N THR A 292 -22.25 8.40 -29.13
CA THR A 292 -23.63 8.23 -28.65
C THR A 292 -23.62 7.78 -27.19
N VAL A 293 -23.56 8.77 -26.31
CA VAL A 293 -23.68 8.60 -24.86
C VAL A 293 -25.14 8.80 -24.48
N LYS A 294 -25.80 7.74 -24.02
CA LYS A 294 -27.21 7.79 -23.60
C LYS A 294 -27.32 7.65 -22.08
N SER A 295 -27.80 8.70 -21.43
CA SER A 295 -28.15 8.69 -20.01
C SER A 295 -29.48 7.97 -19.77
N ILE A 296 -29.48 6.98 -18.89
CA ILE A 296 -30.62 6.13 -18.55
C ILE A 296 -30.87 6.23 -17.04
N PRO A 297 -31.87 7.03 -16.61
CA PRO A 297 -32.28 7.10 -15.21
C PRO A 297 -32.97 5.79 -14.80
N ILE A 298 -32.50 5.14 -13.72
CA ILE A 298 -33.09 3.88 -13.23
C ILE A 298 -33.47 4.04 -11.75
N SER A 299 -34.74 3.77 -11.44
CA SER A 299 -35.22 3.70 -10.06
C SER A 299 -34.97 2.29 -9.50
N THR A 300 -34.22 2.20 -8.41
CA THR A 300 -33.87 0.94 -7.76
C THR A 300 -34.48 0.85 -6.36
N ARG A 301 -34.44 -0.33 -5.76
CA ARG A 301 -34.94 -0.57 -4.39
C ARG A 301 -34.24 0.31 -3.33
N TYR A 302 -33.02 0.77 -3.61
CA TYR A 302 -32.19 1.54 -2.67
C TYR A 302 -31.92 2.97 -3.14
N GLY A 303 -32.74 3.47 -4.06
CA GLY A 303 -32.68 4.85 -4.54
C GLY A 303 -32.44 4.93 -6.04
N TYR A 304 -32.27 6.16 -6.50
CA TYR A 304 -32.03 6.46 -7.89
C TYR A 304 -30.57 6.21 -8.28
N VAL A 305 -30.33 5.60 -9.45
CA VAL A 305 -29.01 5.51 -10.08
C VAL A 305 -29.09 6.00 -11.52
N LEU A 306 -28.09 6.77 -11.94
CA LEU A 306 -27.93 7.16 -13.34
C LEU A 306 -26.97 6.19 -14.02
N VAL A 307 -27.40 5.56 -15.10
CA VAL A 307 -26.56 4.69 -15.93
C VAL A 307 -26.29 5.37 -17.26
N THR A 308 -25.04 5.35 -17.70
CA THR A 308 -24.64 5.91 -18.99
C THR A 308 -24.31 4.77 -19.94
N GLN A 309 -25.00 4.69 -21.07
CA GLN A 309 -24.69 3.74 -22.14
C GLN A 309 -23.71 4.38 -23.13
N GLN A 310 -22.61 3.68 -23.42
CA GLN A 310 -21.65 3.97 -24.49
C GLN A 310 -21.63 2.81 -25.49
N GLY A 311 -21.66 3.13 -26.79
CA GLY A 311 -21.64 2.14 -27.87
C GLY A 311 -23.02 1.59 -28.26
N ALA A 312 -23.03 0.77 -29.34
CA ALA A 312 -24.24 0.15 -29.88
C ALA A 312 -24.85 -0.88 -28.91
N SER A 313 -26.16 -1.08 -28.94
CA SER A 313 -26.92 -1.94 -27.99
C SER A 313 -26.91 -3.44 -28.31
N ASP A 314 -26.33 -3.87 -29.42
CA ASP A 314 -26.38 -5.24 -29.95
C ASP A 314 -25.10 -6.04 -29.73
N ARG A 315 -24.27 -5.61 -28.77
CA ARG A 315 -22.92 -6.14 -28.53
C ARG A 315 -22.82 -6.81 -27.16
N PRO A 316 -21.78 -7.63 -26.91
CA PRO A 316 -21.46 -8.10 -25.58
C PRO A 316 -21.33 -6.93 -24.60
N VAL A 317 -21.73 -7.14 -23.35
CA VAL A 317 -21.88 -6.06 -22.38
C VAL A 317 -20.67 -5.98 -21.44
N ILE A 318 -20.16 -4.76 -21.24
CA ILE A 318 -19.31 -4.41 -20.08
C ILE A 318 -20.14 -3.53 -19.14
N VAL A 319 -20.15 -3.86 -17.85
CA VAL A 319 -20.72 -3.01 -16.81
C VAL A 319 -19.61 -2.44 -15.96
N THR A 320 -19.55 -1.12 -15.82
CA THR A 320 -18.55 -0.46 -14.99
C THR A 320 -19.12 0.12 -13.72
N TYR A 321 -18.29 0.14 -12.66
CA TYR A 321 -18.61 0.79 -11.39
C TYR A 321 -17.38 1.53 -10.89
N HIS A 322 -17.54 2.84 -10.66
CA HIS A 322 -16.44 3.75 -10.34
C HIS A 322 -16.03 3.68 -8.86
N ASP A 323 -14.92 4.33 -8.55
CA ASP A 323 -14.42 4.45 -7.19
C ASP A 323 -14.97 5.70 -6.46
N VAL A 324 -14.74 5.80 -5.15
CA VAL A 324 -15.14 6.96 -4.33
C VAL A 324 -14.45 8.25 -4.81
N GLY A 325 -15.18 9.35 -4.89
CA GLY A 325 -14.65 10.63 -5.37
C GLY A 325 -14.63 10.76 -6.90
N TYR A 326 -14.97 9.70 -7.63
CA TYR A 326 -15.19 9.72 -9.07
C TYR A 326 -16.65 9.49 -9.43
N ASN A 327 -16.95 9.60 -10.72
CA ASN A 327 -18.19 9.16 -11.33
C ASN A 327 -17.90 8.37 -12.62
N SER A 328 -18.95 7.90 -13.30
CA SER A 328 -18.80 7.16 -14.56
C SER A 328 -17.96 7.89 -15.61
N ALA A 329 -18.20 9.20 -15.78
CA ALA A 329 -17.53 10.00 -16.78
C ALA A 329 -16.07 10.23 -16.41
N THR A 330 -15.81 10.64 -15.18
CA THR A 330 -14.48 11.07 -14.76
C THR A 330 -13.51 9.92 -14.54
N GLN A 331 -14.00 8.73 -14.15
CA GLN A 331 -13.16 7.54 -14.00
C GLN A 331 -12.87 6.84 -15.35
N PHE A 332 -13.87 6.78 -16.24
CA PHE A 332 -13.81 5.83 -17.36
C PHE A 332 -13.74 6.46 -18.74
N HIS A 333 -14.29 7.66 -18.97
CA HIS A 333 -14.39 8.19 -20.34
C HIS A 333 -13.02 8.37 -21.00
N HIS A 334 -12.05 8.97 -20.30
CA HIS A 334 -10.70 9.14 -20.85
C HIS A 334 -10.03 7.79 -21.13
N PHE A 335 -10.19 6.83 -20.23
CA PHE A 335 -9.60 5.50 -20.39
C PHE A 335 -10.21 4.74 -21.58
N PHE A 336 -11.54 4.73 -21.76
CA PHE A 336 -12.17 4.06 -22.90
C PHE A 336 -11.97 4.78 -24.23
N ALA A 337 -11.62 6.08 -24.20
CA ALA A 337 -11.22 6.86 -25.35
C ALA A 337 -9.70 6.78 -25.64
N PHE A 338 -8.92 6.11 -24.80
CA PHE A 338 -7.49 5.93 -25.00
C PHE A 338 -7.24 5.08 -26.26
N PRO A 339 -6.25 5.40 -27.12
CA PRO A 339 -6.10 4.78 -28.44
C PRO A 339 -6.08 3.24 -28.44
N GLU A 340 -5.46 2.63 -27.44
CA GLU A 340 -5.36 1.19 -27.26
C GLU A 340 -6.69 0.56 -26.77
N MET A 341 -7.54 1.33 -26.11
CA MET A 341 -8.88 0.91 -25.68
C MET A 341 -9.93 1.08 -26.77
N ILE A 342 -9.78 2.02 -27.71
CA ILE A 342 -10.78 2.28 -28.78
C ILE A 342 -11.19 0.99 -29.51
N PRO A 343 -10.26 0.14 -29.99
CA PRO A 343 -10.63 -1.11 -30.66
C PRO A 343 -11.41 -2.05 -29.76
N ILE A 344 -11.18 -2.04 -28.44
CA ILE A 344 -11.92 -2.84 -27.48
C ILE A 344 -13.32 -2.25 -27.32
N THR A 345 -13.42 -0.94 -27.02
CA THR A 345 -14.67 -0.19 -26.85
C THR A 345 -15.62 -0.39 -28.04
N GLU A 346 -15.10 -0.42 -29.27
CA GLU A 346 -15.89 -0.66 -30.49
C GLU A 346 -16.52 -2.07 -30.60
N HIS A 347 -16.16 -3.02 -29.74
CA HIS A 347 -16.74 -4.38 -29.74
C HIS A 347 -17.77 -4.61 -28.63
N PHE A 348 -17.95 -3.67 -27.70
CA PHE A 348 -18.84 -3.84 -26.55
C PHE A 348 -19.93 -2.76 -26.49
N THR A 349 -21.03 -3.10 -25.83
CA THR A 349 -21.96 -2.13 -25.22
C THR A 349 -21.47 -1.89 -23.81
N ILE A 350 -21.23 -0.65 -23.41
CA ILE A 350 -20.72 -0.35 -22.07
C ILE A 350 -21.79 0.41 -21.28
N TYR A 351 -22.19 -0.14 -20.14
CA TYR A 351 -23.08 0.52 -19.19
C TYR A 351 -22.29 0.96 -17.97
N HIS A 352 -22.10 2.27 -17.83
CA HIS A 352 -21.42 2.85 -16.69
C HIS A 352 -22.44 3.20 -15.61
N ILE A 353 -22.37 2.52 -14.47
CA ILE A 353 -23.25 2.77 -13.34
C ILE A 353 -22.64 3.86 -12.46
N ASN A 354 -23.39 4.94 -12.20
CA ASN A 354 -23.05 5.90 -11.16
C ASN A 354 -23.63 5.43 -9.82
N ALA A 355 -22.80 5.43 -8.78
CA ALA A 355 -23.30 5.26 -7.43
C ALA A 355 -24.29 6.40 -7.08
N PRO A 356 -25.31 6.15 -6.24
CA PRO A 356 -26.33 7.15 -5.94
C PRO A 356 -25.75 8.51 -5.51
N GLY A 357 -26.14 9.58 -6.20
CA GLY A 357 -25.70 10.95 -5.91
C GLY A 357 -24.27 11.28 -6.33
N GLN A 358 -23.58 10.38 -7.04
CA GLN A 358 -22.24 10.64 -7.57
C GLN A 358 -22.25 11.05 -9.03
N GLU A 359 -23.41 10.98 -9.70
CA GLU A 359 -23.55 11.42 -11.09
C GLU A 359 -23.16 12.90 -11.29
N ASP A 360 -22.78 13.26 -12.52
CA ASP A 360 -22.39 14.63 -12.85
C ASP A 360 -23.50 15.61 -12.46
N ARG A 361 -23.11 16.69 -11.76
CA ARG A 361 -23.99 17.74 -11.23
C ARG A 361 -25.12 17.23 -10.31
N ALA A 362 -24.90 16.12 -9.62
CA ALA A 362 -25.85 15.60 -8.64
C ALA A 362 -26.19 16.64 -7.55
N ASN A 363 -27.48 16.77 -7.25
CA ASN A 363 -27.92 17.53 -6.09
C ASN A 363 -27.47 16.84 -4.80
N PRO A 364 -27.17 17.59 -3.73
CA PRO A 364 -26.81 16.98 -2.46
C PRO A 364 -27.98 16.14 -1.91
N LEU A 365 -27.67 14.90 -1.52
CA LEU A 365 -28.64 14.01 -0.89
C LEU A 365 -29.07 14.58 0.47
N PRO A 366 -30.34 14.38 0.88
CA PRO A 366 -30.84 14.88 2.17
C PRO A 366 -29.97 14.40 3.33
N SER A 367 -29.75 15.25 4.35
CA SER A 367 -28.96 14.88 5.53
C SER A 367 -29.53 13.66 6.25
N THR A 368 -30.85 13.54 6.30
CA THR A 368 -31.61 12.42 6.89
C THR A 368 -31.62 11.14 6.05
N SER A 369 -31.14 11.18 4.80
CA SER A 369 -31.11 9.99 3.95
C SER A 369 -30.07 8.99 4.43
N VAL A 370 -30.51 7.74 4.62
CA VAL A 370 -29.63 6.59 4.87
C VAL A 370 -29.05 6.16 3.53
N TYR A 371 -27.72 6.27 3.39
CA TYR A 371 -27.04 5.85 2.18
C TYR A 371 -26.97 4.31 2.10
N PRO A 372 -27.12 3.70 0.92
CA PRO A 372 -27.08 2.23 0.79
C PRO A 372 -25.75 1.64 1.23
N THR A 373 -25.78 0.49 1.91
CA THR A 373 -24.61 -0.34 2.24
C THR A 373 -23.97 -0.95 0.99
N MET A 374 -22.75 -1.48 1.08
CA MET A 374 -22.08 -2.12 -0.07
C MET A 374 -22.87 -3.31 -0.63
N GLU A 375 -23.54 -4.08 0.23
CA GLU A 375 -24.45 -5.16 -0.18
C GLU A 375 -25.68 -4.62 -0.91
N GLN A 376 -26.25 -3.52 -0.43
CA GLN A 376 -27.40 -2.88 -1.08
C GLN A 376 -27.01 -2.23 -2.41
N LEU A 377 -25.80 -1.67 -2.53
CA LEU A 377 -25.27 -1.20 -3.82
C LEU A 377 -25.05 -2.36 -4.80
N ALA A 378 -24.64 -3.55 -4.34
CA ALA A 378 -24.59 -4.72 -5.21
C ALA A 378 -26.00 -5.14 -5.68
N GLU A 379 -27.04 -4.94 -4.87
CA GLU A 379 -28.43 -5.13 -5.28
C GLU A 379 -28.92 -4.10 -6.30
N THR A 380 -28.45 -2.84 -6.24
CA THR A 380 -28.80 -1.84 -7.27
C THR A 380 -28.21 -2.22 -8.62
N VAL A 381 -27.02 -2.84 -8.66
CA VAL A 381 -26.47 -3.44 -9.89
C VAL A 381 -27.42 -4.50 -10.46
N ASN A 382 -28.00 -5.35 -9.61
CA ASN A 382 -28.99 -6.34 -10.06
C ASN A 382 -30.25 -5.68 -10.63
N ASP A 383 -30.74 -4.61 -10.01
CA ASP A 383 -31.88 -3.84 -10.49
C ASP A 383 -31.60 -3.22 -11.86
N VAL A 384 -30.37 -2.73 -12.09
CA VAL A 384 -29.90 -2.23 -13.40
C VAL A 384 -29.89 -3.36 -14.43
N PHE A 385 -29.33 -4.53 -14.11
CA PHE A 385 -29.33 -5.69 -15.01
C PHE A 385 -30.75 -6.08 -15.43
N ASN A 386 -31.69 -6.08 -14.48
CA ASN A 386 -33.08 -6.44 -14.78
C ASN A 386 -33.78 -5.37 -15.63
N HIS A 387 -33.54 -4.08 -15.34
CA HIS A 387 -34.15 -2.97 -16.09
C HIS A 387 -33.67 -2.91 -17.55
N LEU A 388 -32.38 -3.21 -17.78
CA LEU A 388 -31.75 -3.18 -19.10
C LEU A 388 -31.78 -4.54 -19.83
N ASP A 389 -32.43 -5.56 -19.24
CA ASP A 389 -32.45 -6.95 -19.73
C ASP A 389 -31.04 -7.54 -20.02
N ILE A 390 -30.06 -7.19 -19.18
CA ILE A 390 -28.71 -7.72 -19.27
C ILE A 390 -28.69 -9.13 -18.69
N LYS A 391 -28.47 -10.13 -19.56
CA LYS A 391 -28.36 -11.53 -19.16
C LYS A 391 -27.02 -11.85 -18.50
N THR A 392 -25.94 -11.40 -19.13
CA THR A 392 -24.56 -11.62 -18.68
C THR A 392 -23.68 -10.47 -19.16
N ALA A 393 -22.69 -10.07 -18.35
CA ALA A 393 -21.73 -9.03 -18.70
C ALA A 393 -20.31 -9.36 -18.18
N VAL A 394 -19.31 -8.63 -18.66
CA VAL A 394 -18.01 -8.47 -17.98
C VAL A 394 -18.13 -7.29 -17.02
N GLY A 395 -17.79 -7.49 -15.75
CA GLY A 395 -17.75 -6.41 -14.77
C GLY A 395 -16.39 -5.73 -14.75
N PHE A 396 -16.34 -4.41 -14.71
CA PHE A 396 -15.11 -3.63 -14.54
C PHE A 396 -15.26 -2.62 -13.40
N GLY A 397 -14.64 -2.92 -12.26
CA GLY A 397 -14.72 -2.11 -11.06
C GLY A 397 -13.37 -1.55 -10.64
N VAL A 398 -13.38 -0.34 -10.08
CA VAL A 398 -12.21 0.29 -9.45
C VAL A 398 -12.54 0.58 -7.98
N GLY A 399 -11.65 0.17 -7.06
CA GLY A 399 -11.76 0.41 -5.61
C GLY A 399 -13.12 0.00 -5.03
N VAL A 400 -13.93 0.97 -4.61
CA VAL A 400 -15.31 0.77 -4.13
C VAL A 400 -16.15 0.01 -5.16
N GLY A 401 -16.05 0.35 -6.44
CA GLY A 401 -16.75 -0.33 -7.51
C GLY A 401 -16.30 -1.78 -7.70
N ALA A 402 -15.01 -2.07 -7.49
CA ALA A 402 -14.49 -3.43 -7.51
C ALA A 402 -15.06 -4.28 -6.36
N ASN A 403 -15.18 -3.70 -5.16
CA ASN A 403 -15.83 -4.35 -4.01
C ASN A 403 -17.31 -4.67 -4.32
N ILE A 404 -18.06 -3.70 -4.84
CA ILE A 404 -19.49 -3.84 -5.15
C ILE A 404 -19.71 -4.92 -6.23
N LEU A 405 -18.95 -4.88 -7.32
CA LEU A 405 -19.06 -5.87 -8.39
C LEU A 405 -18.64 -7.27 -7.94
N THR A 406 -17.67 -7.38 -7.02
CA THR A 406 -17.29 -8.66 -6.40
C THR A 406 -18.45 -9.25 -5.59
N ARG A 407 -19.13 -8.45 -4.76
CA ARG A 407 -20.33 -8.88 -4.02
C ARG A 407 -21.46 -9.29 -4.95
N PHE A 408 -21.68 -8.51 -6.00
CA PHE A 408 -22.68 -8.80 -7.01
C PHE A 408 -22.40 -10.14 -7.71
N ALA A 409 -21.16 -10.39 -8.12
CA ALA A 409 -20.77 -11.64 -8.78
C ALA A 409 -20.84 -12.86 -7.86
N LEU A 410 -20.57 -12.72 -6.57
CA LEU A 410 -20.76 -13.80 -5.59
C LEU A 410 -22.24 -14.19 -5.47
N LYS A 411 -23.15 -13.20 -5.46
CA LYS A 411 -24.58 -13.43 -5.29
C LYS A 411 -25.28 -13.85 -6.59
N TYR A 412 -24.87 -13.29 -7.72
CA TYR A 412 -25.50 -13.47 -9.04
C TYR A 412 -24.49 -14.04 -10.04
N SER A 413 -23.86 -15.17 -9.69
CA SER A 413 -22.72 -15.75 -10.42
C SER A 413 -22.95 -16.02 -11.91
N THR A 414 -24.20 -16.24 -12.36
CA THR A 414 -24.53 -16.44 -13.78
C THR A 414 -24.60 -15.15 -14.59
N LYS A 415 -24.69 -13.98 -13.93
CA LYS A 415 -24.79 -12.67 -14.57
C LYS A 415 -23.42 -12.06 -14.90
N ILE A 416 -22.34 -12.61 -14.37
CA ILE A 416 -20.98 -12.12 -14.60
C ILE A 416 -20.13 -13.21 -15.25
N TYR A 417 -19.63 -12.93 -16.45
CA TYR A 417 -18.76 -13.84 -17.20
C TYR A 417 -17.28 -13.66 -16.86
N GLY A 418 -16.88 -12.43 -16.54
CA GLY A 418 -15.54 -12.12 -16.05
C GLY A 418 -15.54 -10.83 -15.23
N LEU A 419 -14.55 -10.68 -14.33
CA LEU A 419 -14.34 -9.50 -13.51
C LEU A 419 -12.95 -8.90 -13.74
N ILE A 420 -12.93 -7.60 -14.04
CA ILE A 420 -11.74 -6.76 -14.04
C ILE A 420 -11.80 -5.92 -12.76
N LEU A 421 -10.86 -6.17 -11.85
CA LEU A 421 -10.84 -5.60 -10.50
C LEU A 421 -9.57 -4.77 -10.32
N VAL A 422 -9.69 -3.45 -10.35
CA VAL A 422 -8.58 -2.53 -10.09
C VAL A 422 -8.64 -2.06 -8.64
N ASN A 423 -7.55 -2.20 -7.90
CA ASN A 423 -7.44 -1.80 -6.48
C ASN A 423 -8.59 -2.33 -5.60
N CYS A 424 -9.03 -3.58 -5.83
CA CYS A 424 -10.13 -4.16 -5.08
C CYS A 424 -9.78 -4.41 -3.62
N ILE A 425 -10.60 -3.86 -2.72
CA ILE A 425 -10.48 -4.07 -1.28
C ILE A 425 -11.60 -5.02 -0.83
N SER A 426 -11.27 -6.27 -0.50
CA SER A 426 -12.26 -7.26 -0.03
C SER A 426 -12.37 -7.37 1.51
N ARG A 427 -11.44 -6.76 2.25
CA ARG A 427 -11.41 -6.78 3.72
C ARG A 427 -12.42 -5.80 4.34
N GLY A 428 -12.79 -6.05 5.60
CA GLY A 428 -13.46 -5.06 6.44
C GLY A 428 -12.50 -3.92 6.83
N ILE A 429 -13.02 -2.86 7.43
CA ILE A 429 -12.17 -1.73 7.86
C ILE A 429 -11.14 -2.19 8.90
N GLY A 430 -9.87 -1.86 8.67
CA GLY A 430 -8.83 -2.04 9.69
C GLY A 430 -9.06 -1.08 10.85
N TRP A 431 -8.74 -1.45 12.09
CA TRP A 431 -8.98 -0.57 13.25
C TRP A 431 -8.22 0.77 13.13
N PHE A 432 -7.03 0.79 12.51
CA PHE A 432 -6.26 2.00 12.24
C PHE A 432 -6.95 2.89 11.19
N GLU A 433 -7.32 2.32 10.03
CA GLU A 433 -8.15 2.98 9.00
C GLU A 433 -9.40 3.59 9.68
N GLY A 434 -10.08 2.82 10.53
CA GLY A 434 -11.26 3.24 11.29
C GLY A 434 -11.02 4.36 12.30
N PHE A 435 -9.85 4.46 12.94
CA PHE A 435 -9.51 5.54 13.86
C PHE A 435 -9.14 6.84 13.11
N THR A 436 -8.26 6.76 12.12
CA THR A 436 -7.87 7.91 11.28
C THR A 436 -9.05 8.50 10.51
N LEU A 437 -10.04 7.69 10.12
CA LEU A 437 -11.19 8.13 9.33
C LEU A 437 -12.44 8.51 10.14
N LYS A 438 -12.57 8.05 11.39
CA LYS A 438 -13.63 8.53 12.30
C LYS A 438 -13.45 10.02 12.63
N TRP A 439 -12.20 10.49 12.72
CA TRP A 439 -11.86 11.85 13.12
C TRP A 439 -12.28 12.94 12.10
N PRO A 440 -12.03 12.79 10.77
CA PRO A 440 -12.52 13.76 9.80
C PRO A 440 -14.04 13.69 9.62
N THR A 441 -14.65 12.50 9.62
CA THR A 441 -16.01 12.30 9.09
C THR A 441 -17.15 12.59 10.07
N GLN A 442 -16.89 12.59 11.38
CA GLN A 442 -17.93 12.78 12.41
C GLN A 442 -18.37 14.24 12.60
N ASP A 443 -17.49 15.21 12.35
CA ASP A 443 -17.73 16.63 12.64
C ASP A 443 -17.67 17.55 11.39
N MET A 444 -17.72 17.01 10.17
CA MET A 444 -17.60 17.86 8.97
C MET A 444 -18.79 18.81 8.84
N PRO A 445 -18.56 20.13 8.77
CA PRO A 445 -19.61 21.08 8.47
C PRO A 445 -20.24 20.73 7.12
N GLN A 446 -21.57 20.73 7.06
CA GLN A 446 -22.37 20.29 5.92
C GLN A 446 -22.23 21.19 4.67
N GLN A 447 -21.04 21.56 4.19
CA GLN A 447 -20.95 22.24 2.89
C GLN A 447 -19.59 22.33 2.19
N ALA A 448 -18.46 21.88 2.73
CA ALA A 448 -17.17 22.11 2.08
C ALA A 448 -16.27 20.88 2.02
N TRP A 449 -15.52 20.79 0.92
CA TRP A 449 -14.28 20.05 0.89
C TRP A 449 -13.38 20.56 2.01
N THR A 450 -13.04 19.70 2.96
CA THR A 450 -12.02 20.00 3.96
C THR A 450 -10.67 19.53 3.44
N ASP A 451 -9.59 20.22 3.78
CA ASP A 451 -8.25 19.78 3.40
C ASP A 451 -7.93 18.37 3.92
N ALA A 452 -8.49 17.98 5.07
CA ALA A 452 -8.37 16.62 5.59
C ALA A 452 -9.03 15.58 4.66
N LEU A 453 -10.24 15.85 4.17
CA LEU A 453 -10.94 14.94 3.26
C LEU A 453 -10.22 14.85 1.91
N LEU A 454 -9.79 15.98 1.36
CA LEU A 454 -9.05 16.03 0.10
C LEU A 454 -7.72 15.29 0.22
N THR A 455 -6.95 15.54 1.28
CA THR A 455 -5.69 14.86 1.56
C THR A 455 -5.89 13.35 1.66
N TYR A 456 -6.94 12.93 2.37
CA TYR A 456 -7.26 11.51 2.47
C TYR A 456 -7.61 10.89 1.11
N LEU A 457 -8.50 11.51 0.32
CA LEU A 457 -8.91 10.96 -0.97
C LEU A 457 -7.77 10.96 -1.99
N ILE A 458 -6.89 11.98 -1.96
CA ILE A 458 -5.69 12.03 -2.79
C ILE A 458 -4.75 10.89 -2.41
N TRP A 459 -4.49 10.68 -1.12
CA TRP A 459 -3.70 9.56 -0.65
C TRP A 459 -4.33 8.22 -1.02
N TYR A 460 -5.65 8.08 -0.85
CA TYR A 460 -6.41 6.88 -1.19
C TYR A 460 -6.24 6.50 -2.68
N HIS A 461 -6.26 7.48 -3.58
CA HIS A 461 -6.14 7.21 -5.02
C HIS A 461 -4.70 7.09 -5.52
N LEU A 462 -3.76 7.86 -4.97
CA LEU A 462 -2.40 7.94 -5.53
C LEU A 462 -1.37 7.17 -4.71
N GLY A 463 -1.52 7.09 -3.38
CA GLY A 463 -0.45 6.68 -2.47
C GLY A 463 0.60 7.78 -2.28
N TYR A 464 1.57 7.57 -1.39
CA TYR A 464 2.57 8.59 -1.04
C TYR A 464 3.63 8.79 -2.13
N GLU A 465 4.03 7.71 -2.80
CA GLU A 465 5.09 7.76 -3.81
C GLU A 465 4.64 8.52 -5.06
N SER A 466 3.45 8.21 -5.61
CA SER A 466 2.92 8.97 -6.77
C SER A 466 2.62 10.43 -6.43
N GLN A 467 2.21 10.75 -5.20
CA GLN A 467 2.07 12.15 -4.78
C GLN A 467 3.40 12.91 -4.83
N SER A 468 4.49 12.24 -4.44
CA SER A 468 5.83 12.83 -4.42
C SER A 468 6.42 12.93 -5.83
N ALA A 469 6.19 11.90 -6.66
CA ALA A 469 6.72 11.80 -8.01
C ALA A 469 5.96 12.67 -9.03
N HIS A 470 4.65 12.88 -8.82
CA HIS A 470 3.77 13.53 -9.79
C HIS A 470 2.86 14.60 -9.15
N PRO A 471 3.41 15.78 -8.76
CA PRO A 471 2.62 16.87 -8.18
C PRO A 471 1.46 17.36 -9.06
N ASP A 472 1.61 17.27 -10.39
CA ASP A 472 0.57 17.65 -11.34
C ASP A 472 -0.66 16.72 -11.28
N LEU A 473 -0.44 15.41 -11.04
CA LEU A 473 -1.53 14.45 -10.81
C LEU A 473 -2.27 14.76 -9.51
N VAL A 474 -1.54 15.16 -8.47
CA VAL A 474 -2.13 15.59 -7.18
C VAL A 474 -3.02 16.81 -7.39
N GLN A 475 -2.51 17.84 -8.09
CA GLN A 475 -3.29 19.05 -8.36
C GLN A 475 -4.48 18.76 -9.27
N GLY A 476 -4.30 17.91 -10.29
CA GLY A 476 -5.37 17.47 -11.19
C GLY A 476 -6.49 16.74 -10.44
N LEU A 477 -6.14 15.81 -9.56
CA LEU A 477 -7.10 15.07 -8.74
C LEU A 477 -7.81 15.98 -7.72
N ARG A 478 -7.08 16.89 -7.06
CA ARG A 478 -7.70 17.87 -6.16
C ARG A 478 -8.75 18.71 -6.90
N ARG A 479 -8.39 19.28 -8.06
CA ARG A 479 -9.30 20.05 -8.89
C ARG A 479 -10.49 19.21 -9.36
N HIS A 480 -10.24 17.96 -9.73
CA HIS A 480 -11.29 17.02 -10.11
C HIS A 480 -12.34 16.87 -9.00
N LEU A 481 -11.89 16.54 -7.78
CA LEU A 481 -12.75 16.38 -6.61
C LEU A 481 -13.56 17.66 -6.31
N GLU A 482 -12.92 18.82 -6.37
CA GLU A 482 -13.56 20.10 -6.07
C GLU A 482 -14.63 20.50 -7.11
N GLU A 483 -14.40 20.19 -8.39
CA GLU A 483 -15.23 20.71 -9.50
C GLU A 483 -16.28 19.72 -10.03
N ASN A 484 -16.08 18.40 -9.89
CA ASN A 484 -16.85 17.40 -10.65
C ASN A 484 -17.73 16.47 -9.79
N VAL A 485 -17.56 16.48 -8.47
CA VAL A 485 -18.33 15.62 -7.56
C VAL A 485 -18.86 16.39 -6.36
N ASN A 486 -20.00 15.94 -5.85
CA ASN A 486 -20.65 16.58 -4.70
C ASN A 486 -20.04 16.07 -3.39
N ALA A 487 -19.32 16.93 -2.65
CA ALA A 487 -18.65 16.58 -1.40
C ALA A 487 -19.55 15.83 -0.40
N LYS A 488 -20.82 16.24 -0.23
CA LYS A 488 -21.76 15.58 0.71
C LYS A 488 -22.09 14.15 0.28
N ASN A 489 -22.25 13.95 -1.01
CA ASN A 489 -22.60 12.65 -1.55
C ASN A 489 -21.37 11.73 -1.54
N VAL A 490 -20.18 12.26 -1.83
CA VAL A 490 -18.91 11.52 -1.69
C VAL A 490 -18.70 11.06 -0.26
N VAL A 491 -18.91 11.94 0.73
CA VAL A 491 -18.82 11.57 2.15
C VAL A 491 -19.84 10.48 2.52
N LYS A 492 -21.05 10.50 1.96
CA LYS A 492 -22.05 9.43 2.20
C LYS A 492 -21.61 8.09 1.61
N LEU A 493 -21.07 8.07 0.39
CA LEU A 493 -20.52 6.85 -0.23
C LEU A 493 -19.30 6.34 0.55
N LEU A 494 -18.37 7.23 0.87
CA LEU A 494 -17.18 6.92 1.66
C LEU A 494 -17.58 6.32 3.02
N ASN A 495 -18.48 6.97 3.76
CA ASN A 495 -18.96 6.47 5.04
C ASN A 495 -19.64 5.10 4.95
N SER A 496 -20.34 4.82 3.84
CA SER A 496 -20.90 3.49 3.60
C SER A 496 -19.79 2.47 3.36
N PHE A 497 -18.78 2.83 2.58
CA PHE A 497 -17.64 1.96 2.28
C PHE A 497 -16.75 1.71 3.50
N LEU A 498 -16.57 2.70 4.37
CA LEU A 498 -15.86 2.54 5.64
C LEU A 498 -16.60 1.64 6.63
N LYS A 499 -17.91 1.46 6.45
CA LYS A 499 -18.74 0.51 7.22
C LYS A 499 -18.87 -0.85 6.53
N ARG A 500 -18.12 -1.10 5.45
CA ARG A 500 -18.18 -2.36 4.70
C ARG A 500 -17.89 -3.56 5.61
N THR A 501 -18.65 -4.62 5.43
CA THR A 501 -18.31 -5.94 5.99
C THR A 501 -17.17 -6.55 5.16
N PRO A 502 -16.38 -7.48 5.71
CA PRO A 502 -15.47 -8.27 4.87
C PRO A 502 -16.26 -9.12 3.86
N ILE A 503 -15.76 -9.23 2.63
CA ILE A 503 -16.27 -10.19 1.65
C ILE A 503 -15.79 -11.58 2.07
N LEU A 504 -16.74 -12.40 2.52
CA LEU A 504 -16.49 -13.77 3.01
C LEU A 504 -16.36 -14.75 1.83
N MET A 505 -15.25 -14.66 1.10
CA MET A 505 -14.86 -15.64 0.10
C MET A 505 -13.57 -16.36 0.50
N GLU A 506 -13.48 -17.62 0.12
CA GLU A 506 -12.36 -18.50 0.45
C GLU A 506 -11.85 -19.21 -0.80
N ARG A 507 -10.53 -19.42 -0.85
CA ARG A 507 -9.89 -20.15 -1.95
C ARG A 507 -10.43 -21.59 -1.98
N PRO A 508 -10.97 -22.06 -3.11
CA PRO A 508 -11.35 -23.45 -3.26
C PRO A 508 -10.14 -24.38 -3.04
N ASN A 509 -10.30 -25.37 -2.17
CA ASN A 509 -9.29 -26.40 -1.93
C ASN A 509 -9.85 -27.78 -2.34
N GLU A 510 -9.09 -28.51 -3.13
CA GLU A 510 -9.39 -29.88 -3.58
C GLU A 510 -9.66 -30.84 -2.41
N LEU A 511 -9.08 -30.59 -1.23
CA LEU A 511 -9.22 -31.41 -0.02
C LEU A 511 -10.57 -31.24 0.69
N ASN A 512 -11.28 -30.13 0.46
CA ASN A 512 -12.54 -29.77 1.15
C ASN A 512 -13.81 -30.08 0.32
N LYS A 513 -13.75 -30.98 -0.67
CA LYS A 513 -14.90 -31.30 -1.54
C LYS A 513 -16.12 -31.91 -0.81
N ASN A 514 -15.93 -32.43 0.41
CA ASN A 514 -16.94 -33.23 1.11
C ASN A 514 -17.66 -32.53 2.29
N ALA A 515 -17.33 -31.27 2.59
CA ALA A 515 -18.05 -30.45 3.57
C ALA A 515 -18.24 -29.04 2.98
N ASN A 516 -19.49 -28.55 2.93
CA ASN A 516 -19.94 -27.24 2.41
C ASN A 516 -18.90 -26.47 1.56
N PRO A 517 -18.99 -26.53 0.21
CA PRO A 517 -17.98 -25.93 -0.66
C PRO A 517 -17.80 -24.43 -0.36
N PRO A 518 -16.54 -23.93 -0.32
CA PRO A 518 -16.26 -22.55 0.03
C PRO A 518 -16.93 -21.57 -0.94
N ILE A 519 -17.46 -20.48 -0.38
CA ILE A 519 -18.01 -19.36 -1.15
C ILE A 519 -16.87 -18.79 -1.99
N SER A 520 -16.99 -18.87 -3.30
CA SER A 520 -15.95 -18.52 -4.26
C SER A 520 -16.57 -17.97 -5.54
N LEU A 521 -15.90 -17.00 -6.14
CA LEU A 521 -16.25 -16.46 -7.45
C LEU A 521 -16.15 -17.56 -8.51
N LYS A 522 -17.15 -17.64 -9.40
CA LYS A 522 -17.23 -18.69 -10.42
C LYS A 522 -16.72 -18.25 -11.80
N CYS A 523 -16.62 -16.95 -12.04
CA CYS A 523 -16.12 -16.34 -13.27
C CYS A 523 -14.58 -16.22 -13.27
N ASN A 524 -14.00 -15.90 -14.43
CA ASN A 524 -12.58 -15.52 -14.50
C ASN A 524 -12.38 -14.10 -13.97
N ILE A 525 -11.22 -13.83 -13.39
CA ILE A 525 -10.91 -12.59 -12.68
C ILE A 525 -9.52 -12.12 -13.06
N ILE A 526 -9.36 -10.82 -13.27
CA ILE A 526 -8.05 -10.16 -13.28
C ILE A 526 -8.02 -9.10 -12.19
N ASN A 527 -7.12 -9.30 -11.23
CA ASN A 527 -6.82 -8.35 -10.16
C ASN A 527 -5.64 -7.48 -10.59
N ILE A 528 -5.81 -6.17 -10.63
CA ILE A 528 -4.80 -5.21 -11.10
C ILE A 528 -4.51 -4.19 -10.00
N THR A 529 -3.23 -3.95 -9.73
CA THR A 529 -2.79 -2.90 -8.79
C THR A 529 -1.45 -2.30 -9.20
N GLY A 530 -1.14 -1.12 -8.68
CA GLY A 530 0.19 -0.50 -8.82
C GLY A 530 1.10 -0.91 -7.67
N PHE A 531 2.40 -1.00 -7.93
CA PHE A 531 3.40 -1.37 -6.93
C PHE A 531 3.38 -0.43 -5.70
N SER A 532 3.14 0.87 -5.91
CA SER A 532 3.07 1.87 -4.84
C SER A 532 1.64 2.26 -4.46
N SER A 533 0.64 1.52 -4.97
CA SER A 533 -0.77 1.71 -4.61
C SER A 533 -0.98 1.50 -3.10
N PRO A 534 -1.76 2.38 -2.43
CA PRO A 534 -2.10 2.19 -1.02
C PRO A 534 -2.96 0.94 -0.78
N HIS A 535 -3.51 0.35 -1.84
CA HIS A 535 -4.39 -0.81 -1.80
C HIS A 535 -3.71 -2.12 -2.21
N LYS A 536 -2.41 -2.11 -2.50
CA LYS A 536 -1.67 -3.30 -2.97
C LYS A 536 -1.91 -4.52 -2.09
N ASP A 537 -1.74 -4.37 -0.77
CA ASP A 537 -1.91 -5.46 0.19
C ASP A 537 -3.35 -6.01 0.22
N ASP A 538 -4.35 -5.16 -0.02
CA ASP A 538 -5.76 -5.56 -0.11
C ASP A 538 -6.07 -6.29 -1.42
N VAL A 539 -5.41 -5.93 -2.52
CA VAL A 539 -5.53 -6.64 -3.80
C VAL A 539 -4.89 -8.02 -3.71
N ILE A 540 -3.71 -8.14 -3.07
CA ILE A 540 -3.05 -9.42 -2.82
C ILE A 540 -3.97 -10.32 -1.98
N ASP A 541 -4.54 -9.80 -0.90
CA ASP A 541 -5.49 -10.55 -0.06
C ASP A 541 -6.74 -11.01 -0.83
N THR A 542 -7.26 -10.13 -1.69
CA THR A 542 -8.40 -10.45 -2.55
C THR A 542 -8.05 -11.59 -3.49
N ASN A 543 -6.89 -11.53 -4.14
CA ASN A 543 -6.39 -12.58 -5.02
C ASN A 543 -6.10 -13.89 -4.27
N ASP A 544 -5.62 -13.81 -3.03
CA ASP A 544 -5.34 -14.98 -2.21
C ASP A 544 -6.59 -15.81 -1.92
N LYS A 545 -7.76 -15.17 -1.87
CA LYS A 545 -9.06 -15.82 -1.70
C LYS A 545 -9.69 -16.31 -3.01
N CYS A 546 -9.16 -15.93 -4.17
CA CYS A 546 -9.67 -16.37 -5.47
C CYS A 546 -9.17 -17.78 -5.83
N ASP A 547 -9.91 -18.43 -6.74
CA ASP A 547 -9.47 -19.68 -7.37
C ASP A 547 -8.31 -19.41 -8.34
N PRO A 548 -7.10 -19.93 -8.10
CA PRO A 548 -5.94 -19.66 -8.94
C PRO A 548 -6.11 -20.17 -10.38
N ALA A 549 -7.03 -21.11 -10.65
CA ALA A 549 -7.33 -21.56 -12.01
C ALA A 549 -8.17 -20.54 -12.79
N LYS A 550 -8.77 -19.55 -12.10
CA LYS A 550 -9.68 -18.55 -12.68
C LYS A 550 -9.24 -17.11 -12.43
N SER A 551 -8.27 -16.87 -11.56
CA SER A 551 -7.77 -15.54 -11.24
C SER A 551 -6.35 -15.30 -11.73
N SER A 552 -6.10 -14.11 -12.27
CA SER A 552 -4.77 -13.58 -12.55
C SER A 552 -4.51 -12.34 -11.69
N TYR A 553 -3.27 -12.15 -11.28
CA TYR A 553 -2.79 -10.96 -10.56
C TYR A 553 -1.79 -10.21 -11.44
N VAL A 554 -1.98 -8.90 -11.58
CA VAL A 554 -1.12 -8.01 -12.34
C VAL A 554 -0.72 -6.84 -11.46
N GLU A 555 0.59 -6.66 -11.31
CA GLU A 555 1.18 -5.52 -10.63
C GLU A 555 1.97 -4.67 -11.63
N PHE A 556 1.78 -3.35 -11.59
CA PHE A 556 2.58 -2.42 -12.38
C PHE A 556 3.69 -1.80 -11.52
N ALA A 557 4.95 -2.11 -11.86
CA ALA A 557 6.14 -1.71 -11.11
C ALA A 557 6.28 -0.19 -10.91
N ASP A 558 5.96 0.60 -11.94
CA ASP A 558 6.15 2.07 -11.95
C ASP A 558 4.79 2.80 -11.91
N CYS A 559 3.94 2.44 -10.94
CA CYS A 559 2.58 2.96 -10.85
C CYS A 559 2.05 2.98 -9.41
N GLY A 560 1.38 4.07 -9.05
CA GLY A 560 0.58 4.18 -7.84
C GLY A 560 -0.83 3.62 -8.01
N GLY A 561 -1.78 4.19 -7.27
CA GLY A 561 -3.16 3.74 -7.28
C GLY A 561 -4.01 4.22 -8.48
N ALA A 562 -3.60 5.26 -9.20
CA ALA A 562 -4.34 5.80 -10.34
C ALA A 562 -3.93 5.13 -11.66
N LEU A 563 -4.15 3.81 -11.77
CA LEU A 563 -3.66 3.01 -12.90
C LEU A 563 -4.22 3.46 -14.27
N LEU A 564 -5.46 3.94 -14.30
CA LEU A 564 -6.13 4.37 -15.53
C LEU A 564 -5.55 5.69 -16.04
N GLU A 565 -4.98 6.51 -15.16
CA GLU A 565 -4.38 7.80 -15.45
C GLU A 565 -2.86 7.72 -15.64
N GLU A 566 -2.16 6.97 -14.78
CA GLU A 566 -0.70 6.82 -14.80
C GLU A 566 -0.22 5.84 -15.87
N GLN A 567 -0.94 4.72 -16.06
CA GLN A 567 -0.53 3.64 -16.98
C GLN A 567 -1.70 3.13 -17.85
N PRO A 568 -2.41 4.01 -18.60
CA PRO A 568 -3.56 3.61 -19.42
C PRO A 568 -3.21 2.55 -20.47
N ALA A 569 -2.04 2.64 -21.11
CA ALA A 569 -1.62 1.67 -22.12
C ALA A 569 -1.43 0.25 -21.55
N LYS A 570 -0.72 0.12 -20.42
CA LYS A 570 -0.52 -1.18 -19.74
C LYS A 570 -1.85 -1.75 -19.22
N THR A 571 -2.72 -0.88 -18.68
CA THR A 571 -4.06 -1.27 -18.23
C THR A 571 -4.92 -1.77 -19.41
N ALA A 572 -4.89 -1.07 -20.55
CA ALA A 572 -5.61 -1.46 -21.75
C ALA A 572 -5.13 -2.80 -22.30
N GLU A 573 -3.82 -3.03 -22.30
CA GLU A 573 -3.23 -4.31 -22.73
C GLU A 573 -3.65 -5.47 -21.81
N ALA A 574 -3.61 -5.28 -20.49
CA ALA A 574 -4.05 -6.27 -19.52
C ALA A 574 -5.54 -6.63 -19.72
N ILE A 575 -6.40 -5.63 -19.92
CA ILE A 575 -7.82 -5.83 -20.21
C ILE A 575 -8.02 -6.56 -21.54
N ARG A 576 -7.28 -6.18 -22.59
CA ARG A 576 -7.33 -6.85 -23.90
C ARG A 576 -7.03 -8.34 -23.77
N LEU A 577 -5.92 -8.69 -23.10
CA LEU A 577 -5.50 -10.07 -22.90
C LEU A 577 -6.52 -10.87 -22.08
N PHE A 578 -7.07 -10.26 -21.04
CA PHE A 578 -8.14 -10.87 -20.24
C PHE A 578 -9.40 -11.17 -21.08
N LEU A 579 -9.86 -10.19 -21.86
CA LEU A 579 -11.01 -10.36 -22.76
C LEU A 579 -10.76 -11.41 -23.85
N GLN A 580 -9.53 -11.51 -24.37
CA GLN A 580 -9.12 -12.57 -25.29
C GLN A 580 -9.15 -13.95 -24.64
N GLY A 581 -8.70 -14.07 -23.39
CA GLY A 581 -8.81 -15.31 -22.60
C GLY A 581 -10.27 -15.73 -22.36
N LEU A 582 -11.20 -14.77 -22.32
CA LEU A 582 -12.64 -15.01 -22.24
C LEU A 582 -13.27 -15.42 -23.59
N GLY A 583 -12.52 -15.32 -24.69
CA GLY A 583 -12.99 -15.60 -26.05
C GLY A 583 -13.55 -14.38 -26.81
N TYR A 584 -13.48 -13.18 -26.24
CA TYR A 584 -13.83 -11.94 -26.94
C TYR A 584 -12.64 -11.42 -27.74
N ILE A 585 -12.89 -10.62 -28.78
CA ILE A 585 -11.87 -9.84 -29.52
C ILE A 585 -10.58 -10.63 -29.89
N SER A 586 -10.72 -11.93 -30.19
CA SER A 586 -9.60 -12.83 -30.47
C SER A 586 -8.84 -12.47 -31.75
N HIS A 587 -9.49 -11.77 -32.69
CA HIS A 587 -8.91 -11.27 -33.94
C HIS A 587 -8.11 -9.98 -33.77
N LEU A 588 -8.27 -9.24 -32.66
CA LEU A 588 -7.48 -8.03 -32.43
C LEU A 588 -6.02 -8.41 -32.23
N SER A 589 -5.19 -8.01 -33.18
CA SER A 589 -3.76 -8.27 -33.17
C SER A 589 -3.12 -7.66 -31.92
N ILE A 590 -2.14 -8.35 -31.35
CA ILE A 590 -1.30 -7.74 -30.31
C ILE A 590 -0.61 -6.53 -30.97
N PRO A 591 -0.67 -5.33 -30.36
CA PRO A 591 0.10 -4.19 -30.85
C PRO A 591 1.56 -4.61 -31.06
N LYS A 592 2.16 -4.17 -32.18
CA LYS A 592 3.55 -4.54 -32.57
C LYS A 592 4.61 -4.24 -31.51
N PHE A 593 4.28 -3.50 -30.46
CA PHE A 593 5.14 -3.30 -29.29
C PHE A 593 5.60 -4.59 -28.60
N SER A 594 4.83 -5.69 -28.67
CA SER A 594 5.26 -6.97 -28.05
C SER A 594 6.13 -7.86 -28.95
N ILE A 595 6.21 -7.58 -30.25
CA ILE A 595 6.90 -8.45 -31.23
C ILE A 595 8.30 -7.94 -31.58
N ALA A 596 8.61 -6.66 -31.35
CA ALA A 596 9.95 -6.11 -31.62
C ALA A 596 11.05 -6.60 -30.64
N ASN A 597 10.69 -7.29 -29.54
CA ASN A 597 11.66 -7.82 -28.57
C ASN A 597 11.81 -9.36 -28.61
N ARG A 598 11.37 -10.00 -29.69
CA ARG A 598 11.81 -11.35 -30.05
C ARG A 598 12.23 -11.33 -31.50
N LEU A 599 13.55 -11.50 -31.72
CA LEU A 599 14.27 -11.50 -33.00
C LEU A 599 14.72 -10.11 -33.47
N THR A 600 15.96 -9.73 -33.14
CA THR A 600 17.10 -9.69 -34.09
C THR A 600 18.37 -9.18 -33.39
N GLU A 601 19.39 -10.06 -33.41
CA GLU A 601 20.86 -9.86 -33.34
C GLU A 601 21.52 -9.09 -32.19
#